data_AF-A0AAV9BFU8-F1
#
_entry.id   AF-A0AAV9BFU8-F1
#
_cell.length_a   1.000
_cell.length_b   1.000
_cell.length_c   1.000
_cell.angle_alpha   90.00
_cell.angle_beta   90.00
_cell.angle_gamma   90.00
#
_symmetry.space_group_name_H-M   'P 1'
#
loop_
_entity.id
_entity.type
_entity.pdbx_description
1 polymer ?
#
loop_
_entity_poly.entity_id
_entity_poly.type
_entity_poly.pdbx_seq_one_letter_code
_entity_poly.pdbx_strand_id
1 'polypeptide(L)'
;MKGREPNVAKDNLPTHSKKETEGEAASSPPRQSKPASHPWLRVKAGYFFAEDGVVVDSMDHAFGKLPDHLLIEIFVRLPTSDWVHVSCVRKQWAALFRGECLWQTAIVRRWLFAARAKRWPGPIPQGLSRRRYEALYVCEHFFTFDGEINELVGHAYLFLKEQLELSTLPPSGILHGTIIDQFIACGNSRDKAYELASEIWLAVVDNLEENKHTFLLLKHLAQEGDVFLPYPYFRPSKVQWRVFEKLFTDFRDCFNHSSILMLDQILERKSPMVPAFYEE
;
A
#
# COMPACT_ATOMS: atom_id res chain seq x y z
N MET A 1 -20.03 68.99 -35.94
CA MET A 1 -19.65 69.89 -34.83
C MET A 1 -18.99 69.03 -33.75
N LYS A 2 -17.66 69.10 -33.63
CA LYS A 2 -16.91 69.63 -32.45
C LYS A 2 -17.36 68.98 -31.12
N GLY A 3 -16.55 68.22 -30.38
CA GLY A 3 -15.16 67.83 -30.55
C GLY A 3 -14.55 67.26 -29.25
N ARG A 4 -13.35 66.70 -29.43
CA ARG A 4 -12.19 66.55 -28.52
C ARG A 4 -12.31 65.75 -27.20
N GLU A 5 -11.61 64.62 -27.23
CA GLU A 5 -10.77 63.99 -26.18
C GLU A 5 -9.71 64.96 -25.56
N PRO A 6 -8.64 64.47 -24.90
CA PRO A 6 -8.49 63.88 -23.56
C PRO A 6 -7.41 64.66 -22.74
N ASN A 7 -7.02 64.22 -21.54
CA ASN A 7 -5.71 64.51 -20.90
C ASN A 7 -5.54 63.47 -19.78
N VAL A 8 -4.59 62.51 -19.77
CA VAL A 8 -3.13 62.48 -19.96
C VAL A 8 -2.34 63.08 -18.77
N ALA A 9 -1.40 62.24 -18.29
CA ALA A 9 -0.14 62.56 -17.58
C ALA A 9 -0.22 62.81 -16.06
N LYS A 10 0.72 62.38 -15.20
CA LYS A 10 2.04 61.73 -15.37
C LYS A 10 2.59 61.34 -13.98
N ASP A 11 3.44 60.31 -13.98
CA ASP A 11 4.70 60.14 -13.26
C ASP A 11 4.79 60.35 -11.73
N ASN A 12 5.25 59.30 -11.01
CA ASN A 12 6.64 59.22 -10.51
C ASN A 12 6.80 58.12 -9.42
N LEU A 13 7.63 57.11 -9.74
CA LEU A 13 8.55 56.42 -8.81
C LEU A 13 9.86 57.28 -8.75
N PRO A 14 10.93 57.00 -7.96
CA PRO A 14 11.14 56.07 -6.84
C PRO A 14 11.89 56.69 -5.63
N THR A 15 12.04 55.98 -4.49
CA THR A 15 13.30 55.98 -3.70
C THR A 15 13.37 54.91 -2.60
N HIS A 16 14.30 53.97 -2.81
CA HIS A 16 15.27 53.34 -1.90
C HIS A 16 14.94 52.81 -0.49
N SER A 17 15.12 51.48 -0.40
CA SER A 17 15.99 50.74 0.55
C SER A 17 15.69 50.77 2.06
N LYS A 18 15.32 49.59 2.59
CA LYS A 18 16.15 48.89 3.58
C LYS A 18 15.85 47.39 3.61
N LYS A 19 16.94 46.62 3.60
CA LYS A 19 17.02 45.19 3.87
C LYS A 19 16.51 44.90 5.28
N GLU A 20 15.75 43.82 5.44
CA GLU A 20 15.85 42.97 6.61
C GLU A 20 15.60 41.52 6.18
N THR A 21 16.65 40.74 6.40
CA THR A 21 16.77 39.30 6.23
C THR A 21 16.19 38.63 7.47
N GLU A 22 15.14 37.84 7.34
CA GLU A 22 14.86 36.73 8.25
C GLU A 22 14.56 35.50 7.42
N GLY A 23 15.41 34.48 7.62
CA GLY A 23 15.33 33.19 6.94
C GLY A 23 14.17 32.39 7.49
N GLU A 24 13.12 32.27 6.70
CA GLU A 24 12.04 31.32 6.94
C GLU A 24 12.52 29.94 6.48
N ALA A 25 13.09 29.18 7.41
CA ALA A 25 13.43 27.78 7.21
C ALA A 25 12.14 27.03 6.87
N ALA A 26 12.03 26.62 5.60
CA ALA A 26 11.00 25.70 5.14
C ALA A 26 11.06 24.42 5.99
N SER A 27 10.15 24.33 6.96
CA SER A 27 9.91 23.14 7.75
C SER A 27 9.31 22.08 6.83
N SER A 28 10.16 21.20 6.33
CA SER A 28 9.75 19.93 5.71
C SER A 28 8.68 19.25 6.58
N PRO A 29 7.60 18.72 5.99
CA PRO A 29 6.65 17.94 6.77
C PRO A 29 7.38 16.73 7.37
N PRO A 30 7.03 16.30 8.59
CA PRO A 30 7.69 15.18 9.24
C PRO A 30 7.50 13.94 8.37
N ARG A 31 8.63 13.25 8.07
CA ARG A 31 8.61 11.90 7.49
C ARG A 31 7.64 11.05 8.32
N GLN A 32 6.49 10.73 7.75
CA GLN A 32 5.66 9.66 8.27
C GLN A 32 6.55 8.40 8.29
N SER A 33 6.80 7.88 9.48
CA SER A 33 7.50 6.62 9.66
C SER A 33 6.77 5.57 8.84
N LYS A 34 7.46 4.96 7.86
CA LYS A 34 6.96 3.79 7.13
C LYS A 34 6.40 2.81 8.18
N PRO A 35 5.12 2.42 8.14
CA PRO A 35 4.65 1.34 8.98
C PRO A 35 5.44 0.10 8.53
N ALA A 36 6.40 -0.33 9.34
CA ALA A 36 7.14 -1.55 9.10
C ALA A 36 6.12 -2.66 8.85
N SER A 37 6.27 -3.39 7.74
CA SER A 37 5.40 -4.53 7.40
C SER A 37 5.28 -5.42 8.64
N HIS A 38 4.07 -5.48 9.19
CA HIS A 38 3.85 -6.10 10.50
C HIS A 38 4.26 -7.58 10.43
N PRO A 39 4.98 -8.13 11.43
CA PRO A 39 5.56 -9.48 11.37
C PRO A 39 4.58 -10.61 11.02
N TRP A 40 3.27 -10.43 11.30
CA TRP A 40 2.25 -11.43 11.05
C TRP A 40 1.79 -11.47 9.56
N LEU A 41 1.94 -10.38 8.79
CA LEU A 41 1.73 -10.36 7.33
C LEU A 41 2.83 -11.14 6.58
N ARG A 42 3.90 -11.54 7.29
CA ARG A 42 5.06 -12.28 6.75
C ARG A 42 5.01 -13.79 7.03
N VAL A 43 4.01 -14.29 7.75
CA VAL A 43 3.98 -15.70 8.17
C VAL A 43 3.54 -16.60 7.01
N LYS A 44 4.52 -17.06 6.20
CA LYS A 44 4.40 -18.31 5.43
C LYS A 44 4.44 -19.49 6.39
N ALA A 45 3.55 -20.46 6.18
CA ALA A 45 3.48 -21.69 6.98
C ALA A 45 4.79 -22.49 6.87
N GLY A 46 5.67 -22.33 7.85
CA GLY A 46 6.90 -23.11 8.01
C GLY A 46 6.86 -23.82 9.36
N TYR A 47 6.93 -25.15 9.33
CA TYR A 47 7.11 -25.96 10.53
C TYR A 47 8.52 -25.74 11.09
N PHE A 48 8.64 -25.54 12.41
CA PHE A 48 9.91 -25.61 13.12
C PHE A 48 9.74 -26.39 14.43
N PHE A 49 10.69 -27.28 14.70
CA PHE A 49 10.78 -28.11 15.89
C PHE A 49 11.32 -27.29 17.07
N ALA A 50 10.79 -27.54 18.26
CA ALA A 50 11.34 -27.02 19.52
C ALA A 50 11.82 -28.21 20.37
N GLU A 51 13.06 -28.14 20.84
CA GLU A 51 13.60 -28.97 21.93
C GLU A 51 13.58 -28.21 23.27
N ASP A 52 13.70 -28.99 24.34
CA ASP A 52 13.14 -28.85 25.69
C ASP A 52 13.78 -27.82 26.65
N GLY A 53 13.06 -27.48 27.74
CA GLY A 53 13.69 -26.90 28.94
C GLY A 53 12.84 -26.17 29.99
N VAL A 54 11.85 -26.83 30.59
CA VAL A 54 11.29 -26.75 31.98
C VAL A 54 11.36 -25.43 32.82
N VAL A 55 10.18 -24.89 33.19
CA VAL A 55 9.59 -24.66 34.57
C VAL A 55 8.50 -23.56 34.49
N VAL A 56 7.20 -23.91 34.37
CA VAL A 56 6.02 -23.09 34.80
C VAL A 56 4.78 -23.98 35.06
N ASP A 57 4.83 -24.90 36.03
CA ASP A 57 3.77 -25.92 36.22
C ASP A 57 2.44 -25.39 36.82
N SER A 58 2.40 -24.16 37.37
CA SER A 58 1.18 -23.64 38.03
C SER A 58 0.26 -22.81 37.10
N MET A 59 0.82 -22.05 36.14
CA MET A 59 0.01 -21.29 35.16
C MET A 59 -0.49 -22.14 33.99
N ASP A 60 0.18 -23.27 33.69
CA ASP A 60 -0.19 -24.16 32.59
C ASP A 60 -1.60 -24.76 32.72
N HIS A 61 -2.13 -24.78 33.94
CA HIS A 61 -3.47 -25.27 34.25
C HIS A 61 -4.60 -24.22 34.16
N ALA A 62 -4.32 -22.91 34.23
CA ALA A 62 -5.37 -21.90 34.30
C ALA A 62 -5.97 -21.61 32.91
N PHE A 63 -5.12 -21.26 31.94
CA PHE A 63 -5.58 -20.96 30.57
C PHE A 63 -5.87 -22.21 29.76
N GLY A 64 -5.25 -23.35 30.07
CA GLY A 64 -5.50 -24.62 29.38
C GLY A 64 -6.89 -25.22 29.61
N LYS A 65 -7.61 -24.76 30.64
CA LYS A 65 -8.96 -25.22 30.99
C LYS A 65 -10.06 -24.27 30.52
N LEU A 66 -9.70 -23.09 29.99
CA LEU A 66 -10.69 -22.13 29.52
C LEU A 66 -11.35 -22.65 28.22
N PRO A 67 -12.68 -22.48 28.08
CA PRO A 67 -13.36 -22.69 26.82
C PRO A 67 -12.78 -21.82 25.69
N ASP A 68 -12.79 -22.34 24.47
CA ASP A 68 -12.23 -21.68 23.28
C ASP A 68 -12.78 -20.27 23.06
N HIS A 69 -14.07 -20.02 23.31
CA HIS A 69 -14.67 -18.70 23.15
C HIS A 69 -14.09 -17.66 24.12
N LEU A 70 -13.72 -18.04 25.35
CA LEU A 70 -13.05 -17.15 26.30
C LEU A 70 -11.60 -16.91 25.90
N LEU A 71 -10.90 -17.94 25.42
CA LEU A 71 -9.54 -17.79 24.91
C LEU A 71 -9.49 -16.84 23.71
N ILE A 72 -10.41 -16.99 22.76
CA ILE A 72 -10.55 -16.07 21.62
C ILE A 72 -10.75 -14.64 22.11
N GLU A 73 -11.70 -14.43 23.02
CA GLU A 73 -12.05 -13.11 23.54
C GLU A 73 -10.88 -12.45 24.30
N ILE A 74 -10.04 -13.23 24.97
CA ILE A 74 -8.78 -12.76 25.57
C ILE A 74 -7.77 -12.41 24.47
N PHE A 75 -7.53 -13.30 23.51
CA PHE A 75 -6.51 -13.12 22.47
C PHE A 75 -6.79 -11.91 21.56
N VAL A 76 -8.05 -11.68 21.17
CA VAL A 76 -8.42 -10.52 20.32
C VAL A 76 -8.27 -9.17 21.03
N ARG A 77 -8.06 -9.15 22.37
CA ARG A 77 -7.71 -7.94 23.12
C ARG A 77 -6.21 -7.66 23.15
N LEU A 78 -5.38 -8.65 22.84
CA LEU A 78 -3.93 -8.47 22.81
C LEU A 78 -3.52 -7.71 21.55
N PRO A 79 -2.43 -6.92 21.60
CA PRO A 79 -1.83 -6.34 20.41
C PRO A 79 -1.56 -7.38 19.32
N THR A 80 -1.82 -7.04 18.06
CA THR A 80 -1.61 -7.94 16.91
C THR A 80 -0.16 -8.38 16.73
N SER A 81 0.81 -7.64 17.29
CA SER A 81 2.22 -8.04 17.35
C SER A 81 2.44 -9.34 18.11
N ASP A 82 1.60 -9.62 19.10
CA ASP A 82 1.82 -10.70 20.06
C ASP A 82 1.16 -12.01 19.60
N TRP A 83 0.26 -11.93 18.62
CA TRP A 83 -0.56 -13.05 18.16
C TRP A 83 0.27 -14.22 17.63
N VAL A 84 1.39 -13.94 16.96
CA VAL A 84 2.31 -14.99 16.49
C VAL A 84 2.88 -15.76 17.68
N HIS A 85 3.36 -15.05 18.70
CA HIS A 85 3.92 -15.67 19.91
C HIS A 85 2.87 -16.47 20.66
N VAL A 86 1.67 -15.89 20.86
CA VAL A 86 0.54 -16.57 21.52
C VAL A 86 0.17 -17.85 20.77
N SER A 87 0.10 -17.80 19.43
CA SER A 87 -0.24 -18.98 18.63
C SER A 87 0.74 -20.15 18.80
N CYS A 88 2.00 -19.86 19.14
CA CYS A 88 3.06 -20.86 19.30
C CYS A 88 3.08 -21.52 20.68
N VAL A 89 2.40 -20.97 21.69
CA VAL A 89 2.49 -21.47 23.08
C VAL A 89 1.89 -22.87 23.20
N ARG A 90 0.75 -23.15 22.54
CA ARG A 90 0.05 -24.44 22.61
C ARG A 90 -0.61 -24.83 21.30
N LYS A 91 -0.67 -26.12 21.02
CA LYS A 91 -1.35 -26.68 19.83
C LYS A 91 -2.82 -26.26 19.73
N GLN A 92 -3.53 -26.22 20.86
CA GLN A 92 -4.92 -25.73 20.91
C GLN A 92 -5.02 -24.28 20.48
N TRP A 93 -4.13 -23.41 20.97
CA TRP A 93 -4.16 -21.98 20.64
C TRP A 93 -3.81 -21.76 19.16
N ALA A 94 -2.80 -22.48 18.64
CA ALA A 94 -2.50 -22.51 17.22
C ALA A 94 -3.73 -22.90 16.37
N ALA A 95 -4.56 -23.83 16.85
CA ALA A 95 -5.79 -24.21 16.16
C ALA A 95 -6.83 -23.09 16.15
N LEU A 96 -6.95 -22.32 17.24
CA LEU A 96 -7.83 -21.14 17.29
C LEU A 96 -7.41 -20.07 16.28
N PHE A 97 -6.11 -19.79 16.13
CA PHE A 97 -5.59 -18.85 15.12
C PHE A 97 -5.75 -19.33 13.67
N ARG A 98 -5.96 -20.64 13.45
CA ARG A 98 -6.33 -21.19 12.13
C ARG A 98 -7.84 -21.18 11.88
N GLY A 99 -8.66 -21.02 12.91
CA GLY A 99 -10.12 -21.07 12.82
C GLY A 99 -10.74 -19.71 12.51
N GLU A 100 -11.91 -19.74 11.86
CA GLU A 100 -12.64 -18.52 11.47
C GLU A 100 -13.13 -17.68 12.65
N CYS A 101 -13.51 -18.32 13.76
CA CYS A 101 -14.16 -17.65 14.90
C CYS A 101 -13.27 -16.54 15.50
N LEU A 102 -11.96 -16.79 15.62
CA LEU A 102 -11.02 -15.80 16.16
C LEU A 102 -10.97 -14.55 15.28
N TRP A 103 -10.80 -14.74 13.98
CA TRP A 103 -10.70 -13.63 13.03
C TRP A 103 -12.02 -12.88 12.85
N GLN A 104 -13.16 -13.57 12.85
CA GLN A 104 -14.48 -12.92 12.84
C GLN A 104 -14.69 -12.05 14.08
N THR A 105 -14.33 -12.57 15.25
CA THR A 105 -14.42 -11.83 16.51
C THR A 105 -13.52 -10.60 16.48
N ALA A 106 -12.29 -10.73 15.96
CA ALA A 106 -11.38 -9.62 15.79
C ALA A 106 -11.91 -8.54 14.83
N ILE A 107 -12.50 -8.94 13.69
CA ILE A 107 -13.11 -8.02 12.73
C ILE A 107 -14.27 -7.27 13.37
N VAL A 108 -15.23 -7.98 14.00
CA VAL A 108 -16.40 -7.35 14.63
C VAL A 108 -15.97 -6.37 15.72
N ARG A 109 -14.94 -6.73 16.49
CA ARG A 109 -14.43 -5.89 17.58
C ARG A 109 -13.81 -4.59 17.08
N ARG A 110 -13.03 -4.64 16.01
CA ARG A 110 -12.28 -3.47 15.50
C ARG A 110 -13.06 -2.67 14.47
N TRP A 111 -13.82 -3.35 13.62
CA TRP A 111 -14.55 -2.79 12.49
C TRP A 111 -16.00 -3.31 12.46
N LEU A 112 -16.81 -2.82 13.40
CA LEU A 112 -18.22 -3.20 13.59
C LEU A 112 -19.03 -3.19 12.29
N PHE A 113 -18.78 -2.22 11.41
CA PHE A 113 -19.49 -2.07 10.14
C PHE A 113 -18.93 -2.96 9.02
N ALA A 114 -17.64 -3.31 9.05
CA ALA A 114 -17.04 -4.19 8.05
C ALA A 114 -17.52 -5.64 8.17
N ALA A 115 -17.94 -6.08 9.37
CA ALA A 115 -18.54 -7.40 9.56
C ALA A 115 -19.80 -7.64 8.70
N ARG A 116 -20.47 -6.56 8.27
CA ARG A 116 -21.70 -6.60 7.45
C ARG A 116 -21.44 -6.42 5.94
N ALA A 117 -20.19 -6.32 5.51
CA ALA A 117 -19.86 -6.13 4.10
C ALA A 117 -20.41 -7.30 3.27
N LYS A 118 -21.26 -6.99 2.28
CA LYS A 118 -21.78 -7.97 1.33
C LYS A 118 -20.63 -8.48 0.46
N ARG A 119 -20.70 -9.74 0.05
CA ARG A 119 -19.84 -10.24 -1.03
C ARG A 119 -20.01 -9.34 -2.25
N TRP A 120 -18.89 -8.95 -2.85
CA TRP A 120 -18.88 -8.18 -4.09
C TRP A 120 -18.64 -9.10 -5.31
N PRO A 121 -19.13 -8.70 -6.49
CA PRO A 121 -18.81 -9.38 -7.74
C PRO A 121 -17.36 -9.09 -8.17
N GLY A 122 -16.82 -9.86 -9.12
CA GLY A 122 -15.54 -9.57 -9.75
C GLY A 122 -14.43 -10.58 -9.47
N PRO A 123 -13.23 -10.37 -10.06
CA PRO A 123 -12.14 -11.35 -10.06
C PRO A 123 -11.38 -11.46 -8.73
N ILE A 124 -11.46 -10.47 -7.84
CA ILE A 124 -10.75 -10.43 -6.55
C ILE A 124 -11.71 -10.86 -5.44
N PRO A 125 -11.59 -12.10 -4.92
CA PRO A 125 -12.50 -12.61 -3.91
C PRO A 125 -12.21 -12.03 -2.53
N GLN A 126 -13.26 -11.88 -1.73
CA GLN A 126 -13.19 -11.45 -0.33
C GLN A 126 -12.47 -12.47 0.59
N GLY A 127 -12.39 -13.73 0.19
CA GLY A 127 -11.74 -14.79 0.97
C GLY A 127 -12.38 -15.07 2.33
N LEU A 128 -11.61 -15.72 3.20
CA LEU A 128 -12.00 -16.08 4.57
C LEU A 128 -11.68 -14.96 5.57
N SER A 129 -12.14 -15.11 6.81
CA SER A 129 -12.10 -14.03 7.82
C SER A 129 -10.69 -13.55 8.13
N ARG A 130 -9.67 -14.43 8.06
CA ARG A 130 -8.27 -14.00 8.17
C ARG A 130 -7.87 -13.02 7.06
N ARG A 131 -8.14 -13.36 5.79
CA ARG A 131 -7.84 -12.49 4.64
C ARG A 131 -8.59 -11.17 4.75
N ARG A 132 -9.84 -11.21 5.20
CA ARG A 132 -10.63 -10.00 5.45
C ARG A 132 -10.02 -9.12 6.53
N TYR A 133 -9.54 -9.71 7.63
CA TYR A 133 -8.84 -8.97 8.69
C TYR A 133 -7.56 -8.31 8.14
N GLU A 134 -6.78 -9.03 7.34
CA GLU A 134 -5.60 -8.49 6.63
C GLU A 134 -5.95 -7.32 5.72
N ALA A 135 -7.00 -7.45 4.92
CA ALA A 135 -7.45 -6.40 4.01
C ALA A 135 -7.90 -5.14 4.77
N LEU A 136 -8.71 -5.31 5.83
CA LEU A 136 -9.16 -4.18 6.65
C LEU A 136 -8.00 -3.50 7.37
N TYR A 137 -7.05 -4.29 7.89
CA TYR A 137 -5.84 -3.77 8.52
C TYR A 137 -5.04 -2.94 7.52
N VAL A 138 -4.80 -3.46 6.32
CA VAL A 138 -4.09 -2.73 5.26
C VAL A 138 -4.82 -1.44 4.90
N CYS A 139 -6.14 -1.51 4.68
CA CYS A 139 -6.94 -0.36 4.32
C CYS A 139 -6.85 0.75 5.37
N GLU A 140 -6.89 0.42 6.65
CA GLU A 140 -6.82 1.38 7.76
C GLU A 140 -5.45 2.05 7.89
N HIS A 141 -4.35 1.36 7.57
CA HIS A 141 -2.99 1.88 7.83
C HIS A 141 -2.29 2.45 6.60
N PHE A 142 -2.67 2.03 5.39
CA PHE A 142 -2.02 2.45 4.15
C PHE A 142 -2.85 3.44 3.33
N PHE A 143 -4.13 3.61 3.65
CA PHE A 143 -5.03 4.48 2.90
C PHE A 143 -5.76 5.46 3.82
N THR A 144 -5.78 6.72 3.42
CA THR A 144 -6.55 7.77 4.09
C THR A 144 -7.83 8.03 3.29
N PHE A 145 -8.87 7.26 3.58
CA PHE A 145 -10.23 7.61 3.17
C PHE A 145 -10.88 8.40 4.32
N ASP A 146 -11.81 9.31 4.01
CA ASP A 146 -12.48 10.25 4.94
C ASP A 146 -13.30 9.55 6.06
N GLY A 147 -12.63 8.75 6.90
CA GLY A 147 -13.23 7.91 7.94
C GLY A 147 -13.87 6.60 7.44
N GLU A 148 -13.96 6.36 6.13
CA GLU A 148 -14.59 5.16 5.56
C GLU A 148 -13.58 4.09 5.16
N ILE A 149 -13.62 2.94 5.85
CA ILE A 149 -12.77 1.80 5.49
C ILE A 149 -13.38 1.07 4.30
N ASN A 150 -12.64 1.03 3.19
CA ASN A 150 -13.01 0.30 1.99
C ASN A 150 -12.32 -1.07 1.95
N GLU A 151 -13.00 -2.11 2.45
CA GLU A 151 -12.46 -3.49 2.48
C GLU A 151 -11.94 -3.94 1.10
N LEU A 152 -12.60 -3.53 0.01
CA LEU A 152 -12.21 -3.89 -1.35
C LEU A 152 -10.82 -3.36 -1.72
N VAL A 153 -10.48 -2.14 -1.30
CA VAL A 153 -9.15 -1.55 -1.53
C VAL A 153 -8.08 -2.39 -0.83
N GLY A 154 -8.34 -2.81 0.40
CA GLY A 154 -7.48 -3.71 1.15
C GLY A 154 -7.25 -5.05 0.42
N HIS A 155 -8.31 -5.66 -0.12
CA HIS A 155 -8.17 -6.92 -0.88
C HIS A 155 -7.44 -6.73 -2.19
N ALA A 156 -7.66 -5.62 -2.89
CA ALA A 156 -6.95 -5.30 -4.12
C ALA A 156 -5.45 -5.06 -3.88
N TYR A 157 -5.10 -4.41 -2.76
CA TYR A 157 -3.71 -4.30 -2.31
C TYR A 157 -3.08 -5.67 -2.06
N LEU A 158 -3.74 -6.54 -1.29
CA LEU A 158 -3.22 -7.88 -0.99
C LEU A 158 -3.08 -8.71 -2.26
N PHE A 159 -4.08 -8.68 -3.14
CA PHE A 159 -4.03 -9.32 -4.45
C PHE A 159 -2.81 -8.86 -5.25
N LEU A 160 -2.63 -7.56 -5.42
CA LEU A 160 -1.51 -7.03 -6.19
C LEU A 160 -0.17 -7.44 -5.57
N LYS A 161 -0.01 -7.27 -4.26
CA LYS A 161 1.20 -7.66 -3.53
C LYS A 161 1.52 -9.14 -3.73
N GLU A 162 0.54 -10.02 -3.57
CA GLU A 162 0.69 -11.47 -3.76
C GLU A 162 1.10 -11.82 -5.19
N GLN A 163 0.50 -11.18 -6.19
CA GLN A 163 0.86 -11.41 -7.60
C GLN A 163 2.28 -10.94 -7.92
N LEU A 164 2.73 -9.83 -7.34
CA LEU A 164 4.09 -9.33 -7.51
C LEU A 164 5.16 -10.23 -6.84
N GLU A 165 4.78 -10.98 -5.81
CA GLU A 165 5.66 -11.93 -5.10
C GLU A 165 5.76 -13.30 -5.81
N LEU A 166 5.00 -13.53 -6.89
CA LEU A 166 5.08 -14.78 -7.64
C LEU A 166 6.36 -14.86 -8.47
N SER A 167 6.90 -16.07 -8.61
CA SER A 167 8.09 -16.34 -9.42
C SER A 167 7.86 -16.10 -10.92
N THR A 168 6.62 -16.25 -11.39
CA THR A 168 6.19 -15.98 -12.75
C THR A 168 5.19 -14.83 -12.71
N LEU A 169 5.70 -13.62 -12.93
CA LEU A 169 4.90 -12.41 -12.87
C LEU A 169 3.98 -12.31 -14.09
N PRO A 170 2.64 -12.21 -13.93
CA PRO A 170 1.78 -11.82 -15.03
C PRO A 170 2.08 -10.37 -15.44
N PRO A 171 1.96 -10.02 -16.73
CA PRO A 171 2.15 -8.64 -17.19
C PRO A 171 1.40 -7.64 -16.30
N SER A 172 2.07 -6.59 -15.87
CA SER A 172 1.49 -5.61 -14.94
C SER A 172 0.25 -4.92 -15.50
N GLY A 173 0.13 -4.82 -16.83
CA GLY A 173 -1.09 -4.35 -17.50
C GLY A 173 -2.30 -5.23 -17.21
N ILE A 174 -2.12 -6.56 -17.12
CA ILE A 174 -3.18 -7.50 -16.74
C ILE A 174 -3.55 -7.32 -15.27
N LEU A 175 -2.56 -7.14 -14.40
CA LEU A 175 -2.78 -6.88 -12.97
C LEU A 175 -3.57 -5.58 -12.75
N HIS A 176 -3.15 -4.50 -13.42
CA HIS A 176 -3.84 -3.21 -13.40
C HIS A 176 -5.27 -3.36 -13.92
N GLY A 177 -5.45 -3.99 -15.09
CA GLY A 177 -6.78 -4.22 -15.66
C GLY A 177 -7.70 -5.04 -14.76
N THR A 178 -7.16 -6.05 -14.06
CA THR A 178 -7.93 -6.86 -13.10
C THR A 178 -8.45 -6.01 -11.92
N ILE A 179 -7.62 -5.10 -11.41
CA ILE A 179 -8.01 -4.18 -10.33
C ILE A 179 -9.08 -3.19 -10.83
N ILE A 180 -8.90 -2.65 -12.04
CA ILE A 180 -9.89 -1.78 -12.70
C ILE A 180 -11.24 -2.49 -12.84
N ASP A 181 -11.26 -3.68 -13.43
CA ASP A 181 -12.47 -4.46 -13.66
C ASP A 181 -13.16 -4.81 -12.33
N GLN A 182 -12.38 -5.06 -11.28
CA GLN A 182 -12.90 -5.30 -9.95
C GLN A 182 -13.66 -4.08 -9.40
N PHE A 183 -13.11 -2.88 -9.50
CA PHE A 183 -13.78 -1.67 -8.99
C PHE A 183 -15.01 -1.30 -9.82
N ILE A 184 -14.94 -1.46 -11.15
CA ILE A 184 -16.09 -1.22 -12.05
C ILE A 184 -17.20 -2.22 -11.75
N ALA A 185 -16.90 -3.51 -11.56
CA ALA A 185 -17.89 -4.52 -11.20
C ALA A 185 -18.59 -4.20 -9.86
N CYS A 186 -17.90 -3.54 -8.95
CA CYS A 186 -18.44 -3.07 -7.67
C CYS A 186 -19.20 -1.73 -7.78
N GLY A 187 -19.41 -1.20 -8.98
CA GLY A 187 -20.21 0.00 -9.23
C GLY A 187 -19.44 1.33 -9.23
N ASN A 188 -18.11 1.31 -9.19
CA ASN A 188 -17.32 2.54 -9.32
C ASN A 188 -17.31 3.04 -10.77
N SER A 189 -17.20 4.36 -10.95
CA SER A 189 -16.93 4.93 -12.28
C SER A 189 -15.54 4.51 -12.77
N ARG A 190 -15.31 4.63 -14.09
CA ARG A 190 -13.99 4.36 -14.70
C ARG A 190 -12.90 5.23 -14.08
N ASP A 191 -13.22 6.50 -13.81
CA ASP A 191 -12.29 7.45 -13.20
C ASP A 191 -11.96 7.08 -11.77
N LYS A 192 -12.98 6.73 -10.97
CA LYS A 192 -12.74 6.32 -9.59
C LYS A 192 -11.98 5.00 -9.49
N ALA A 193 -12.29 4.04 -10.36
CA ALA A 193 -11.56 2.79 -10.46
C ALA A 193 -10.09 3.04 -10.81
N TYR A 194 -9.82 3.94 -11.74
CA TYR A 194 -8.46 4.33 -12.13
C TYR A 194 -7.67 4.99 -10.99
N GLU A 195 -8.29 5.94 -10.29
CA GLU A 195 -7.69 6.59 -9.12
C GLU A 195 -7.33 5.58 -8.03
N LEU A 196 -8.29 4.74 -7.63
CA LEU A 196 -8.10 3.72 -6.59
C LEU A 196 -7.02 2.71 -7.00
N ALA A 197 -7.04 2.22 -8.24
CA ALA A 197 -6.01 1.32 -8.74
C ALA A 197 -4.63 1.99 -8.69
N SER A 198 -4.55 3.28 -9.00
CA SER A 198 -3.29 4.03 -8.92
C SER A 198 -2.77 4.13 -7.49
N GLU A 199 -3.64 4.45 -6.53
CA GLU A 199 -3.29 4.53 -5.11
C GLU A 199 -2.83 3.18 -4.58
N ILE A 200 -3.51 2.10 -4.95
CA ILE A 200 -3.14 0.74 -4.58
C ILE A 200 -1.75 0.38 -5.12
N TRP A 201 -1.47 0.68 -6.39
CA TRP A 201 -0.16 0.45 -6.98
C TRP A 201 0.95 1.21 -6.25
N LEU A 202 0.73 2.49 -5.95
CA LEU A 202 1.70 3.30 -5.21
C LEU A 202 1.95 2.70 -3.82
N ALA A 203 0.88 2.40 -3.08
CA ALA A 203 0.97 1.78 -1.76
C ALA A 203 1.71 0.44 -1.80
N VAL A 204 1.45 -0.43 -2.78
CA VAL A 204 2.17 -1.71 -2.89
C VAL A 204 3.65 -1.47 -3.19
N VAL A 205 3.98 -0.65 -4.19
CA VAL A 205 5.37 -0.36 -4.57
C VAL A 205 6.15 0.19 -3.38
N ASP A 206 5.57 1.11 -2.62
CA ASP A 206 6.20 1.72 -1.44
C ASP A 206 6.53 0.72 -0.35
N ASN A 207 5.69 -0.31 -0.19
CA ASN A 207 5.78 -1.29 0.88
C ASN A 207 6.45 -2.61 0.45
N LEU A 208 6.94 -2.74 -0.78
CA LEU A 208 7.81 -3.85 -1.18
C LEU A 208 9.10 -3.84 -0.34
N GLU A 209 9.51 -5.03 0.09
CA GLU A 209 10.70 -5.23 0.92
C GLU A 209 11.99 -4.92 0.16
N GLU A 210 13.01 -4.42 0.85
CA GLU A 210 14.31 -4.13 0.26
C GLU A 210 15.16 -5.40 0.17
N ASN A 211 14.92 -6.21 -0.87
CA ASN A 211 15.65 -7.44 -1.11
C ASN A 211 15.95 -7.64 -2.61
N LYS A 212 16.80 -8.64 -2.93
CA LYS A 212 17.20 -8.94 -4.32
C LYS A 212 16.02 -9.26 -5.24
N HIS A 213 14.98 -9.91 -4.70
CA HIS A 213 13.79 -10.24 -5.48
C HIS A 213 13.03 -8.97 -5.89
N THR A 214 12.82 -8.03 -4.96
CA THR A 214 12.20 -6.73 -5.23
C THR A 214 12.99 -5.91 -6.25
N PHE A 215 14.33 -5.92 -6.18
CA PHE A 215 15.15 -5.25 -7.20
C PHE A 215 14.86 -5.78 -8.61
N LEU A 216 14.84 -7.11 -8.78
CA LEU A 216 14.55 -7.74 -10.08
C LEU A 216 13.13 -7.45 -10.55
N LEU A 217 12.16 -7.48 -9.63
CA LEU A 217 10.76 -7.14 -9.89
C LEU A 217 10.63 -5.70 -10.39
N LEU A 218 11.17 -4.72 -9.66
CA LEU A 218 11.08 -3.31 -10.05
C LEU A 218 11.80 -3.05 -11.38
N LYS A 219 12.95 -3.69 -11.60
CA LYS A 219 13.66 -3.63 -12.88
C LYS A 219 12.78 -4.15 -14.02
N HIS A 220 12.10 -5.28 -13.82
CA HIS A 220 11.17 -5.81 -14.82
C HIS A 220 9.99 -4.84 -15.07
N LEU A 221 9.37 -4.31 -14.01
CA LEU A 221 8.26 -3.36 -14.12
C LEU A 221 8.64 -2.05 -14.84
N ALA A 222 9.89 -1.61 -14.72
CA ALA A 222 10.43 -0.45 -15.42
C ALA A 222 10.70 -0.73 -16.90
N GLN A 223 11.11 -1.95 -17.23
CA GLN A 223 11.36 -2.41 -18.60
C GLN A 223 10.08 -2.72 -19.37
N GLU A 224 9.02 -3.10 -18.65
CA GLU A 224 7.73 -3.38 -19.25
C GLU A 224 7.23 -2.12 -19.96
N GLY A 225 7.15 -2.19 -21.29
CA GLY A 225 6.66 -1.09 -22.12
C GLY A 225 5.21 -0.79 -21.79
N ASP A 226 4.79 0.46 -22.00
CA ASP A 226 3.36 0.76 -21.98
C ASP A 226 2.76 0.11 -23.22
N VAL A 227 2.15 -1.07 -23.02
CA VAL A 227 1.20 -1.59 -23.99
C VAL A 227 0.13 -0.50 -24.10
N PHE A 228 -0.12 0.01 -25.31
CA PHE A 228 -1.15 1.02 -25.58
C PHE A 228 -2.53 0.44 -25.27
N LEU A 229 -2.88 0.41 -23.99
CA LEU A 229 -4.19 0.02 -23.49
C LEU A 229 -5.07 1.27 -23.44
N PRO A 230 -6.34 1.18 -23.83
CA PRO A 230 -7.26 2.31 -23.71
C PRO A 230 -7.42 2.70 -22.24
N TYR A 231 -7.68 3.97 -21.98
CA TYR A 231 -8.13 4.41 -20.65
C TYR A 231 -9.30 3.55 -20.17
N PRO A 232 -9.39 3.11 -18.90
CA PRO A 232 -8.47 3.29 -17.77
C PRO A 232 -7.45 2.15 -17.58
N TYR A 233 -7.21 1.34 -18.60
CA TYR A 233 -6.42 0.10 -18.51
C TYR A 233 -4.91 0.29 -18.67
N PHE A 234 -4.45 1.47 -19.11
CA PHE A 234 -3.02 1.77 -19.08
C PHE A 234 -2.56 2.08 -17.65
N ARG A 235 -1.29 1.78 -17.34
CA ARG A 235 -0.75 2.02 -16.00
C ARG A 235 -0.50 3.52 -15.79
N PRO A 236 -0.86 4.10 -14.63
CA PRO A 236 -0.63 5.51 -14.38
C PRO A 236 0.85 5.89 -14.42
N SER A 237 1.18 7.00 -15.07
CA SER A 237 2.55 7.53 -15.15
C SER A 237 3.18 7.74 -13.77
N LYS A 238 2.40 8.19 -12.78
CA LYS A 238 2.84 8.33 -11.38
C LYS A 238 3.31 7.02 -10.74
N VAL A 239 2.65 5.90 -11.06
CA VAL A 239 3.08 4.57 -10.58
C VAL A 239 4.42 4.21 -11.20
N GLN A 240 4.56 4.48 -12.50
CA GLN A 240 5.78 4.17 -13.21
C GLN A 240 6.96 5.01 -12.71
N TRP A 241 6.73 6.31 -12.49
CA TRP A 241 7.71 7.19 -11.88
C TRP A 241 8.13 6.70 -10.50
N ARG A 242 7.17 6.25 -9.68
CA ARG A 242 7.47 5.72 -8.35
C ARG A 242 8.34 4.47 -8.38
N VAL A 243 8.18 3.61 -9.40
CA VAL A 243 9.08 2.45 -9.61
C VAL A 243 10.50 2.93 -9.89
N PHE A 244 10.70 3.94 -10.74
CA PHE A 244 12.02 4.50 -11.00
C PHE A 244 12.63 5.13 -9.74
N GLU A 245 11.88 5.97 -9.03
CA GLU A 245 12.36 6.57 -7.78
C GLU A 245 12.85 5.49 -6.83
N LYS A 246 12.03 4.47 -6.55
CA LYS A 246 12.41 3.39 -5.63
C LYS A 246 13.64 2.60 -6.11
N LEU A 247 13.77 2.37 -7.41
CA LEU A 247 14.97 1.74 -7.99
C LEU A 247 16.23 2.59 -7.77
N PHE A 248 16.16 3.90 -8.03
CA PHE A 248 17.31 4.80 -7.95
C PHE A 248 17.65 5.25 -6.53
N THR A 249 16.69 5.24 -5.60
CA THR A 249 16.92 5.57 -4.19
C THR A 249 17.32 4.35 -3.37
N ASP A 250 16.50 3.29 -3.41
CA ASP A 250 16.62 2.17 -2.45
C ASP A 250 17.59 1.10 -2.95
N PHE A 251 17.80 1.01 -4.27
CA PHE A 251 18.65 -0.02 -4.90
C PHE A 251 19.81 0.52 -5.72
N ARG A 252 20.24 1.76 -5.44
CA ARG A 252 21.34 2.43 -6.15
C ARG A 252 22.60 1.57 -6.28
N ASP A 253 22.95 0.87 -5.20
CA ASP A 253 24.18 0.07 -5.13
C ASP A 253 24.06 -1.30 -5.80
N CYS A 254 22.84 -1.70 -6.20
CA CYS A 254 22.59 -2.97 -6.90
C CYS A 254 22.81 -2.87 -8.42
N PHE A 255 23.04 -1.67 -8.95
CA PHE A 255 23.25 -1.47 -10.37
C PHE A 255 24.66 -1.85 -10.83
N ASN A 256 24.72 -2.64 -11.91
CA ASN A 256 25.93 -2.78 -12.72
C ASN A 256 25.86 -1.84 -13.93
N HIS A 257 27.01 -1.59 -14.58
CA HIS A 257 27.10 -0.67 -15.72
C HIS A 257 26.06 -0.94 -16.83
N SER A 258 25.72 -2.21 -17.10
CA SER A 258 24.71 -2.55 -18.11
C SER A 258 23.28 -2.24 -17.68
N SER A 259 22.96 -2.30 -16.37
CA SER A 259 21.63 -1.96 -15.87
C SER A 259 21.40 -0.45 -15.82
N ILE A 260 22.45 0.34 -15.58
CA ILE A 260 22.40 1.81 -15.59
C ILE A 260 22.08 2.30 -17.00
N LEU A 261 22.89 1.91 -17.99
CA LEU A 261 22.70 2.32 -19.38
C LEU A 261 21.33 1.91 -19.94
N MET A 262 20.80 0.76 -19.50
CA MET A 262 19.48 0.32 -19.91
C MET A 262 18.36 1.18 -19.32
N LEU A 263 18.45 1.53 -18.03
CA LEU A 263 17.45 2.39 -17.39
C LEU A 263 17.52 3.82 -17.91
N ASP A 264 18.72 4.34 -18.19
CA ASP A 264 18.90 5.65 -18.81
C ASP A 264 18.21 5.70 -20.18
N GLN A 265 18.38 4.68 -21.02
CA GLN A 265 17.68 4.59 -22.31
C GLN A 265 16.15 4.50 -22.16
N ILE A 266 15.65 3.83 -21.12
CA ILE A 266 14.21 3.76 -20.85
C ILE A 266 13.71 5.12 -20.37
N LEU A 267 14.46 5.80 -19.50
CA LEU A 267 14.14 7.12 -18.97
C LEU A 267 14.13 8.17 -20.09
N GLU A 268 15.10 8.13 -21.00
CA GLU A 268 15.14 9.00 -22.18
C GLU A 268 13.95 8.76 -23.11
N ARG A 269 13.57 7.49 -23.34
CA ARG A 269 12.39 7.15 -24.15
C ARG A 269 11.07 7.58 -23.51
N LYS A 270 11.00 7.63 -22.18
CA LYS A 270 9.77 7.94 -21.44
C LYS A 270 9.70 9.38 -20.92
N SER A 271 10.81 10.13 -20.96
CA SER A 271 10.87 11.58 -20.72
C SER A 271 9.84 12.41 -21.51
N PRO A 272 9.53 12.15 -22.79
CA PRO A 272 8.50 12.91 -23.50
C PRO A 272 7.05 12.60 -23.06
N MET A 273 6.84 11.66 -22.14
CA MET A 273 5.51 11.28 -21.61
C MET A 273 5.20 11.93 -20.25
N VAL A 274 6.07 12.84 -19.79
CA VAL A 274 5.91 13.64 -18.57
C VAL A 274 4.99 14.84 -18.89
N PRO A 275 3.78 14.94 -18.31
CA PRO A 275 3.10 16.23 -18.23
C PRO A 275 3.95 17.12 -17.32
N ALA A 276 4.19 18.35 -17.75
CA ALA A 276 4.78 19.39 -16.94
C ALA A 276 3.94 19.60 -15.66
N PHE A 277 4.32 18.94 -14.56
CA PHE A 277 3.71 19.13 -13.25
C PHE A 277 4.44 20.22 -12.44
N TYR A 278 4.93 21.27 -13.11
CA TYR A 278 5.52 22.45 -12.49
C TYR A 278 5.05 23.77 -13.14
N GLU A 279 3.81 23.84 -13.59
CA GLU A 279 3.14 25.11 -13.89
C GLU A 279 1.70 25.07 -13.34
N GLU A 280 1.55 25.44 -12.06
CA GLU A 280 0.58 26.38 -11.48
C GLU A 280 0.63 26.36 -9.95
#